data_AF-K3WXN5-F1
#
_entry.id   AF-K3WXN5-F1
#
_cell.length_a   1.000
_cell.length_b   1.000
_cell.length_c   1.000
_cell.angle_alpha   90.00
_cell.angle_beta   90.00
_cell.angle_gamma   90.00
#
_symmetry.space_group_name_H-M   'P 1'
#
loop_
_entity.id
_entity.type
_entity.pdbx_description
1 polymer ?
#
loop_
_entity_poly.entity_id
_entity_poly.type
_entity_poly.pdbx_seq_one_letter_code
_entity_poly.pdbx_strand_id
1 'polypeptide(L)'
;MTAETLAKINSYASFDGLTPRAGATKLRIAAWNTAWLLKEKTIHMRAYLTQEDADVACLSETKIDRDELQKLENLWPYCATKKGYSGTTIFSKTKPLSVKDKIVMPNAGQKLERLAGFVDTFRQLPPEEQLVSYFLYRFNTRAKNKGWRLDYFVVSQALLSKV
;
A
#
# COMPACT_ATOMS: atom_id res chain seq x y z
N MET A 1 5.61 22.02 -1.39
CA MET A 1 5.07 21.80 -0.03
C MET A 1 5.23 23.05 0.80
N THR A 2 4.13 23.59 1.33
CA THR A 2 4.18 24.80 2.16
C THR A 2 4.81 24.52 3.53
N ALA A 3 5.45 25.53 4.13
CA ALA A 3 6.04 25.44 5.47
C ALA A 3 5.00 25.05 6.54
N GLU A 4 3.77 25.58 6.42
CA GLU A 4 2.66 25.23 7.31
C GLU A 4 2.29 23.73 7.23
N THR A 5 2.27 23.17 6.02
CA THR A 5 1.97 21.75 5.82
C THR A 5 3.06 20.87 6.44
N LEU A 6 4.33 21.25 6.28
CA LEU A 6 5.45 20.54 6.88
C LEU A 6 5.42 20.61 8.42
N ALA A 7 5.07 21.77 8.99
CA ALA A 7 4.92 21.92 10.44
C ALA A 7 3.82 20.98 11.00
N LYS A 8 2.68 20.86 10.30
CA LYS A 8 1.60 19.93 10.69
C LYS A 8 1.99 18.46 10.58
N ILE A 9 2.85 18.10 9.63
CA ILE A 9 3.40 16.74 9.51
C ILE A 9 4.33 16.44 10.69
N ASN A 10 5.24 17.38 10.99
CA ASN A 10 6.24 17.24 12.03
C ASN A 10 5.68 17.35 13.46
N SER A 11 4.43 17.79 13.63
CA SER A 11 3.78 17.87 14.94
C SER A 11 3.21 16.54 15.44
N TYR A 12 3.17 15.50 14.61
CA TYR A 12 2.71 14.17 15.03
C TYR A 12 3.76 13.50 15.93
N ALA A 13 3.29 12.87 17.01
CA ALA A 13 4.12 12.02 17.84
C ALA A 13 4.64 10.80 17.06
N SER A 14 5.60 10.07 17.62
CA SER A 14 6.07 8.81 17.03
C SER A 14 4.91 7.82 16.89
N PHE A 15 4.77 7.19 15.72
CA PHE A 15 3.82 6.08 15.57
C PHE A 15 4.38 4.81 16.22
N ASP A 16 3.48 3.98 16.74
CA ASP A 16 3.83 2.68 17.31
C ASP A 16 4.14 1.67 16.21
N GLY A 17 5.02 0.71 16.52
CA GLY A 17 5.34 -0.40 15.61
C GLY A 17 6.22 -0.04 14.42
N LEU A 18 6.69 1.21 14.32
CA LEU A 18 7.69 1.60 13.34
C LEU A 18 9.01 0.87 13.61
N THR A 19 9.52 0.18 12.60
CA THR A 19 10.82 -0.49 12.70
C THR A 19 11.94 0.43 12.20
N PRO A 20 13.06 0.58 12.93
CA PRO A 20 14.19 1.36 12.46
C PRO A 20 14.67 0.86 11.11
N ARG A 21 15.03 1.77 10.18
CA ARG A 21 15.64 1.37 8.92
C ARG A 21 16.97 0.68 9.22
N ALA A 22 17.09 -0.61 8.85
CA ALA A 22 18.36 -1.31 8.96
C ALA A 22 19.40 -0.66 8.03
N GLY A 23 20.64 -0.51 8.50
CA GLY A 23 21.68 0.27 7.79
C GLY A 23 22.03 -0.22 6.39
N ALA A 24 21.74 -1.48 6.06
CA ALA A 24 21.94 -2.05 4.72
C ALA A 24 20.71 -1.94 3.79
N THR A 25 19.56 -1.48 4.30
CA THR A 25 18.30 -1.45 3.55
C THR A 25 18.30 -0.35 2.49
N LYS A 26 18.46 -0.76 1.23
CA LYS A 26 18.48 0.14 0.05
C LYS A 26 17.10 0.55 -0.45
N LEU A 27 16.05 -0.16 -0.06
CA LEU A 27 14.68 0.07 -0.51
C LEU A 27 13.70 -0.32 0.59
N ARG A 28 12.79 0.58 0.95
CA ARG A 28 11.68 0.32 1.88
C ARG A 28 10.34 0.55 1.20
N ILE A 29 9.48 -0.47 1.22
CA ILE A 29 8.14 -0.41 0.62
C ILE A 29 7.11 -0.55 1.74
N ALA A 30 6.18 0.40 1.85
CA ALA A 30 5.09 0.35 2.81
C ALA A 30 3.75 0.04 2.11
N ALA A 31 2.96 -0.87 2.69
CA ALA A 31 1.57 -1.14 2.30
C ALA A 31 0.63 -0.58 3.33
N TRP A 32 -0.44 0.09 2.90
CA TRP A 32 -1.49 0.48 3.82
C TRP A 32 -2.85 0.55 3.15
N ASN A 33 -3.79 -0.26 3.64
CA ASN A 33 -5.22 -0.03 3.37
C ASN A 33 -5.70 1.15 4.24
N THR A 34 -5.95 2.28 3.60
CA THR A 34 -6.33 3.52 4.28
C THR A 34 -7.78 3.55 4.75
N ALA A 35 -8.59 2.56 4.37
CA ALA A 35 -10.01 2.46 4.70
C ALA A 35 -10.75 3.79 4.47
N TRP A 36 -10.47 4.44 3.33
CA TRP A 36 -10.84 5.82 2.96
C TRP A 36 -9.86 6.90 3.45
N LEU A 37 -9.11 7.45 2.50
CA LEU A 37 -8.25 8.61 2.71
C LEU A 37 -9.07 9.89 2.51
N LEU A 38 -9.39 10.57 3.61
CA LEU A 38 -10.03 11.89 3.56
C LEU A 38 -8.97 12.98 3.38
N LYS A 39 -9.35 14.15 2.87
CA LYS A 39 -8.41 15.25 2.57
C LYS A 39 -7.64 15.68 3.83
N GLU A 40 -8.32 15.79 4.97
CA GLU A 40 -7.77 16.08 6.28
C GLU A 40 -6.85 14.97 6.81
N LYS A 41 -7.09 13.70 6.43
CA LYS A 41 -6.26 12.55 6.80
C LYS A 41 -4.96 12.44 5.99
N THR A 42 -4.82 13.23 4.92
CA THR A 42 -3.58 13.23 4.12
C THR A 42 -2.37 13.69 4.94
N ILE A 43 -2.54 14.56 5.94
CA ILE A 43 -1.44 14.98 6.82
C ILE A 43 -0.99 13.83 7.73
N HIS A 44 -1.93 13.13 8.37
CA HIS A 44 -1.63 11.96 9.19
C HIS A 44 -0.92 10.87 8.38
N MET A 45 -1.39 10.63 7.16
CA MET A 45 -0.76 9.70 6.25
C MET A 45 0.68 10.11 5.90
N ARG A 46 0.91 11.38 5.60
CA ARG A 46 2.25 11.89 5.29
C ARG A 46 3.17 11.81 6.50
N ALA A 47 2.67 12.12 7.70
CA ALA A 47 3.42 11.94 8.94
C ALA A 47 3.84 10.48 9.15
N TYR A 48 2.91 9.54 8.99
CA TYR A 48 3.22 8.12 9.09
C TYR A 48 4.28 7.70 8.06
N LEU A 49 4.08 8.01 6.78
CA LEU A 49 5.03 7.63 5.72
C LEU A 49 6.41 8.28 5.87
N THR A 50 6.46 9.50 6.42
CA THR A 50 7.72 10.19 6.75
C THR A 50 8.45 9.49 7.89
N GLN A 51 7.76 9.13 8.97
CA GLN A 51 8.39 8.45 10.12
C GLN A 51 8.75 6.99 9.83
N GLU A 52 7.92 6.28 9.06
CA GLU A 52 8.20 4.93 8.53
C GLU A 52 9.39 4.94 7.56
N ASP A 53 9.75 6.12 7.04
CA ASP A 53 10.81 6.31 6.05
C ASP A 53 10.64 5.41 4.82
N ALA A 54 9.42 5.32 4.28
CA ALA A 54 9.13 4.51 3.09
C ALA A 54 9.66 5.18 1.81
N ASP A 55 10.33 4.42 0.94
CA ASP A 55 10.76 4.89 -0.38
C ASP A 55 9.65 4.77 -1.44
N VAL A 56 8.83 3.73 -1.28
CA VAL A 56 7.62 3.48 -2.05
C VAL A 56 6.47 3.21 -1.07
N ALA A 57 5.33 3.85 -1.28
CA ALA A 57 4.13 3.64 -0.47
C ALA A 57 2.96 3.23 -1.35
N CYS A 58 2.36 2.09 -1.07
CA CYS A 58 1.24 1.54 -1.80
C CYS A 58 0.00 1.59 -0.93
N LEU A 59 -0.97 2.40 -1.34
CA LEU A 59 -2.20 2.60 -0.62
C LEU A 59 -3.35 1.90 -1.33
N SER A 60 -4.20 1.23 -0.55
CA SER A 60 -5.48 0.70 -1.01
C SER A 60 -6.64 1.40 -0.31
N GLU A 61 -7.82 1.30 -0.94
CA GLU A 61 -9.07 1.95 -0.54
C GLU A 61 -8.95 3.47 -0.32
N THR A 62 -8.16 4.16 -1.15
CA THR A 62 -7.99 5.61 -1.00
C THR A 62 -9.31 6.35 -1.17
N LYS A 63 -10.17 5.92 -2.12
CA LYS A 63 -11.45 6.55 -2.46
C LYS A 63 -11.31 8.04 -2.85
N ILE A 64 -10.09 8.49 -3.17
CA ILE A 64 -9.78 9.83 -3.66
C ILE A 64 -9.73 9.81 -5.19
N ASP A 65 -10.17 10.91 -5.78
CA ASP A 65 -10.07 11.16 -7.21
C ASP A 65 -8.61 11.32 -7.68
N ARG A 66 -8.31 10.92 -8.93
CA ARG A 66 -6.96 11.02 -9.50
C ARG A 66 -6.44 12.46 -9.48
N ASP A 67 -7.29 13.44 -9.80
CA ASP A 67 -6.88 14.84 -9.92
C ASP A 67 -6.53 15.43 -8.55
N GLU A 68 -7.21 14.99 -7.50
CA GLU A 68 -6.90 15.37 -6.11
C GLU A 68 -5.60 14.72 -5.63
N LEU A 69 -5.33 13.47 -6.01
CA LEU A 69 -4.08 12.78 -5.66
C LEU A 69 -2.86 13.40 -6.35
N GLN A 70 -2.99 13.85 -7.60
CA GLN A 70 -1.90 14.51 -8.34
C GLN A 70 -1.47 15.84 -7.72
N LYS A 71 -2.31 16.46 -6.89
CA LYS A 71 -1.97 17.68 -6.14
C LYS A 71 -1.05 17.39 -4.93
N LEU A 72 -0.86 16.14 -4.54
CA LEU A 72 0.06 15.77 -3.47
C LEU A 72 1.50 15.89 -3.97
N GLU A 73 2.18 16.96 -3.56
CA GLU A 73 3.55 17.26 -3.95
C GLU A 73 4.57 16.25 -3.38
N ASN A 74 5.72 16.14 -4.06
CA ASN A 74 6.90 15.33 -3.70
C ASN A 74 6.70 13.80 -3.76
N LEU A 75 5.59 13.35 -4.33
CA LEU A 75 5.37 11.96 -4.59
C LEU A 75 4.94 11.80 -6.05
N TRP A 76 5.25 10.65 -6.65
CA TRP A 76 4.73 10.27 -7.95
C TRP A 76 3.48 9.39 -7.78
N PRO A 77 2.25 9.96 -7.68
CA PRO A 77 1.04 9.18 -7.51
C PRO A 77 0.65 8.46 -8.80
N TYR A 78 0.52 7.14 -8.73
CA TYR A 78 -0.06 6.34 -9.79
C TYR A 78 -1.33 5.69 -9.29
N CYS A 79 -2.46 6.05 -9.90
CA CYS A 79 -3.77 5.72 -9.39
C CYS A 79 -4.62 4.94 -10.39
N ALA A 80 -5.23 3.84 -9.93
CA ALA A 80 -6.32 3.17 -10.63
C ALA A 80 -7.61 3.39 -9.82
N THR A 81 -8.43 4.38 -10.20
CA THR A 81 -9.70 4.68 -9.51
C THR A 81 -10.86 5.02 -10.45
N LYS A 82 -12.06 4.71 -9.95
CA LYS A 82 -13.32 5.40 -10.24
C LYS A 82 -13.69 6.19 -8.99
N LYS A 83 -14.09 7.47 -9.12
CA LYS A 83 -14.40 8.35 -7.98
C LYS A 83 -15.36 7.70 -6.97
N GLY A 84 -15.03 7.77 -5.68
CA GLY A 84 -15.88 7.29 -4.58
C GLY A 84 -15.98 5.77 -4.42
N TYR A 85 -15.32 4.97 -5.28
CA TYR A 85 -15.35 3.51 -5.21
C TYR A 85 -13.96 2.91 -5.31
N SER A 86 -13.58 2.11 -4.30
CA SER A 86 -12.25 1.48 -4.23
C SER A 86 -11.12 2.52 -4.37
N GLY A 87 -9.94 2.07 -4.77
CA GLY A 87 -8.84 2.91 -5.21
C GLY A 87 -7.50 2.44 -4.72
N THR A 88 -6.57 2.28 -5.66
CA THR A 88 -5.18 1.97 -5.34
C THR A 88 -4.29 3.09 -5.81
N THR A 89 -3.33 3.48 -4.98
CA THR A 89 -2.35 4.51 -5.32
C THR A 89 -0.96 4.09 -4.90
N ILE A 90 -0.01 4.19 -5.81
CA ILE A 90 1.41 4.02 -5.49
C ILE A 90 2.06 5.39 -5.48
N PHE A 91 2.79 5.70 -4.42
CA PHE A 91 3.66 6.84 -4.30
C PHE A 91 5.11 6.35 -4.29
N SER A 92 6.01 7.10 -4.90
CA SER A 92 7.44 6.82 -4.87
C SER A 92 8.21 8.12 -4.67
N LYS A 93 9.29 8.08 -3.87
CA LYS A 93 10.27 9.17 -3.79
C LYS A 93 11.06 9.30 -5.09
N THR A 94 11.32 8.18 -5.76
CA THR A 94 12.08 8.13 -7.03
C THR A 94 11.14 7.93 -8.21
N LYS A 95 11.35 8.66 -9.31
CA LYS A 95 10.55 8.49 -10.53
C LYS A 95 10.74 7.08 -11.10
N PRO A 96 9.67 6.28 -11.31
CA PRO A 96 9.80 4.96 -11.91
C PRO A 96 10.18 5.05 -13.39
N LEU A 97 10.88 4.02 -13.87
CA LEU A 97 11.23 3.90 -15.30
C LEU A 97 9.99 3.70 -16.19
N SER A 98 9.00 2.94 -15.70
CA SER A 98 7.71 2.74 -16.37
C SER A 98 6.62 2.40 -15.36
N VAL A 99 5.37 2.72 -15.68
CA VAL A 99 4.20 2.33 -14.89
C VAL A 99 3.17 1.70 -15.81
N LYS A 100 2.63 0.56 -15.38
CA LYS A 100 1.52 -0.14 -16.04
C LYS A 100 0.38 -0.26 -15.03
N ASP A 101 -0.80 0.19 -15.42
CA ASP A 101 -2.02 0.13 -14.61
C ASP A 101 -2.82 -1.17 -14.82
N LYS A 102 -2.37 -2.01 -15.75
CA LYS A 102 -2.93 -3.31 -16.06
C LYS A 102 -1.83 -4.36 -16.07
N ILE A 103 -2.07 -5.46 -15.36
CA ILE A 103 -1.27 -6.67 -15.52
C ILE A 103 -1.96 -7.51 -16.59
N VAL A 104 -1.27 -7.76 -17.70
CA VAL A 104 -1.78 -8.65 -18.76
C VAL A 104 -1.50 -10.08 -18.31
N MET A 105 -2.55 -10.81 -17.95
CA MET A 105 -2.45 -12.24 -17.72
C MET A 105 -2.46 -12.94 -19.08
N PRO A 106 -1.41 -13.71 -19.42
CA PRO A 106 -1.38 -14.41 -20.70
C PRO A 106 -2.50 -15.45 -20.84
N ASN A 107 -3.02 -15.98 -19.71
CA ASN A 107 -4.13 -16.93 -19.68
C ASN A 107 -5.13 -16.59 -18.58
N ALA A 108 -6.37 -16.26 -18.95
CA ALA A 108 -7.47 -16.12 -18.00
C ALA A 108 -7.78 -17.49 -17.36
N GLY A 109 -7.63 -17.62 -16.03
CA GLY A 109 -7.97 -18.83 -15.29
C GLY A 109 -6.81 -19.57 -14.60
N GLN A 110 -5.55 -19.11 -14.75
CA GLN A 110 -4.45 -19.67 -13.97
C GLN A 110 -4.50 -19.16 -12.51
N LYS A 111 -4.22 -20.05 -11.55
CA LYS A 111 -4.04 -19.70 -10.12
C LYS A 111 -3.06 -18.53 -9.99
N LEU A 112 -3.32 -17.67 -8.99
CA LEU A 112 -2.56 -16.47 -8.64
C LEU A 112 -1.02 -16.68 -8.59
N GLU A 113 -0.58 -17.91 -8.40
CA GLU A 113 0.82 -18.36 -8.41
C GLU A 113 1.53 -18.16 -9.78
N ARG A 114 0.78 -17.86 -10.86
CA ARG A 114 1.30 -17.58 -12.20
C ARG A 114 0.94 -16.17 -12.70
N LEU A 115 0.89 -15.18 -11.81
CA LEU A 115 0.71 -13.77 -12.17
C LEU A 115 1.91 -13.28 -13.00
N ALA A 116 2.07 -13.65 -14.27
CA ALA A 116 3.10 -13.11 -15.17
C ALA A 116 4.54 -13.00 -14.58
N GLY A 117 4.95 -13.91 -13.68
CA GLY A 117 6.25 -13.87 -12.98
C GLY A 117 6.27 -13.14 -11.62
N PHE A 118 5.11 -12.78 -11.10
CA PHE A 118 4.92 -12.20 -9.77
C PHE A 118 4.43 -13.25 -8.75
N VAL A 119 4.83 -13.07 -7.50
CA VAL A 119 4.58 -13.94 -6.34
C VAL A 119 3.76 -13.18 -5.31
N ASP A 120 2.67 -13.80 -4.85
CA ASP A 120 1.87 -13.33 -3.72
C ASP A 120 2.65 -13.54 -2.41
N THR A 121 3.12 -12.45 -1.80
CA THR A 121 3.96 -12.46 -0.58
C THR A 121 3.22 -13.01 0.63
N PHE A 122 1.92 -12.75 0.76
CA PHE A 122 1.13 -13.20 1.89
C PHE A 122 1.01 -14.73 1.91
N ARG A 123 0.91 -15.36 0.73
CA ARG A 123 0.86 -16.82 0.62
C ARG A 123 2.18 -17.53 0.88
N GLN A 124 3.28 -16.77 1.02
CA GLN A 124 4.58 -17.33 1.41
C GLN A 124 4.73 -17.38 2.92
N LEU A 125 3.89 -16.66 3.68
CA LEU A 125 3.89 -16.72 5.13
C LEU A 125 3.37 -18.08 5.61
N PRO A 126 3.84 -18.58 6.77
CA PRO A 126 3.26 -19.76 7.41
C PRO A 126 1.74 -19.62 7.58
N PRO A 127 0.94 -20.70 7.41
CA PRO A 127 -0.52 -20.64 7.49
C PRO A 127 -1.07 -19.97 8.75
N GLU A 128 -0.37 -20.10 9.88
CA GLU A 128 -0.69 -19.50 11.17
C GLU A 128 -0.55 -17.97 11.20
N GLU A 129 0.31 -17.41 10.35
CA GLU A 129 0.55 -15.97 10.22
C GLU A 129 -0.33 -15.32 9.14
N GLN A 130 -1.06 -16.13 8.36
CA GLN A 130 -1.97 -15.67 7.32
C GLN A 130 -3.28 -15.09 7.90
N LEU A 131 -3.16 -14.02 8.67
CA LEU A 131 -4.27 -13.30 9.29
C LEU A 131 -5.02 -12.44 8.27
N VAL A 132 -6.34 -12.54 8.24
CA VAL A 132 -7.19 -11.73 7.36
C VAL A 132 -7.47 -10.36 7.98
N SER A 133 -7.48 -9.32 7.15
CA SER A 133 -7.69 -7.92 7.57
C SER A 133 -9.09 -7.39 7.23
N TYR A 134 -9.84 -8.12 6.41
CA TYR A 134 -11.20 -7.78 6.02
C TYR A 134 -12.18 -8.92 6.26
N PHE A 135 -13.28 -8.60 6.93
CA PHE A 135 -14.34 -9.53 7.28
C PHE A 135 -15.67 -9.05 6.71
N LEU A 136 -16.49 -9.99 6.23
CA LEU A 136 -17.87 -9.70 5.88
C LEU A 136 -18.68 -9.47 7.15
N TYR A 137 -19.53 -8.45 7.14
CA TYR A 137 -20.43 -8.15 8.25
C TYR A 137 -21.40 -9.30 8.57
N ARG A 138 -21.79 -10.08 7.55
CA ARG A 138 -22.68 -11.23 7.68
C ARG A 138 -21.91 -12.52 7.99
N PHE A 139 -22.62 -13.56 8.43
CA PHE A 139 -22.11 -14.92 8.64
C PHE A 139 -21.08 -15.12 9.78
N ASN A 140 -20.91 -14.11 10.63
CA ASN A 140 -19.96 -14.12 11.75
C ASN A 140 -18.54 -14.48 11.31
N THR A 141 -18.11 -13.93 10.17
CA THR A 141 -16.85 -14.32 9.53
C THR A 141 -15.62 -13.92 10.33
N ARG A 142 -15.71 -12.83 11.11
CA ARG A 142 -14.66 -12.39 12.05
C ARG A 142 -14.35 -13.43 13.12
N ALA A 143 -15.36 -13.96 13.80
CA ALA A 143 -15.17 -15.01 14.79
C ALA A 143 -14.62 -16.32 14.18
N LYS A 144 -14.85 -16.54 12.89
CA LYS A 144 -14.38 -17.72 12.15
C LYS A 144 -13.01 -17.50 11.48
N ASN A 145 -12.40 -16.32 11.63
CA ASN A 145 -11.20 -15.89 10.91
C ASN A 145 -11.29 -16.11 9.38
N LYS A 146 -12.48 -15.95 8.80
CA LYS A 146 -12.72 -16.12 7.36
C LYS A 146 -12.84 -14.75 6.70
N GLY A 147 -11.94 -14.43 5.80
CA GLY A 147 -11.90 -13.09 5.25
C GLY A 147 -10.93 -12.96 4.09
N TRP A 148 -10.61 -11.72 3.77
CA TRP A 148 -9.61 -11.38 2.78
C TRP A 148 -8.48 -10.63 3.47
N ARG A 149 -7.24 -10.86 3.04
CA ARG A 149 -6.16 -9.92 3.29
C ARG A 149 -6.22 -8.85 2.20
N LEU A 150 -6.25 -7.57 2.56
CA LEU A 150 -6.35 -6.46 1.60
C LEU A 150 -5.10 -5.57 1.53
N ASP A 151 -4.10 -5.90 2.33
CA ASP A 151 -2.91 -5.10 2.64
C ASP A 151 -1.64 -5.95 2.49
N TYR A 152 -1.51 -6.63 1.34
CA TYR A 152 -0.34 -7.42 0.97
C TYR A 152 0.12 -7.07 -0.44
N PHE A 153 1.33 -7.53 -0.79
CA PHE A 153 1.92 -7.27 -2.09
C PHE A 153 2.06 -8.52 -2.93
N VAL A 154 2.05 -8.29 -4.24
CA VAL A 154 2.63 -9.24 -5.19
C VAL A 154 3.93 -8.63 -5.68
N VAL A 155 5.04 -9.36 -5.54
CA VAL A 155 6.39 -8.92 -5.93
C VAL A 155 6.93 -9.78 -7.05
N SER A 156 7.94 -9.32 -7.78
CA SER A 156 8.63 -10.22 -8.72
C SER A 156 9.33 -11.35 -7.95
N GLN A 157 9.45 -12.54 -8.55
CA GLN A 157 10.13 -13.67 -7.92
C GLN A 157 11.54 -13.31 -7.40
N ALA A 158 12.26 -12.42 -8.09
CA ALA A 158 13.60 -11.96 -7.72
C ALA A 158 13.65 -11.12 -6.43
N LEU A 159 12.51 -10.57 -5.98
CA LEU A 159 12.42 -9.81 -4.74
C LEU A 159 11.97 -10.65 -3.55
N LEU A 160 11.51 -11.88 -3.77
CA LEU A 160 10.87 -12.66 -2.72
C LEU A 160 11.78 -12.90 -1.50
N SER A 161 13.07 -13.16 -1.70
CA SER A 161 14.01 -13.37 -0.59
C SER A 161 14.39 -12.10 0.19
N LYS A 162 13.81 -10.95 -0.17
CA LYS A 162 14.10 -9.64 0.42
C LYS A 162 12.88 -8.98 1.07
N VAL A 163 11.73 -9.66 1.05
CA VAL A 163 10.46 -9.21 1.65
C VAL A 163 10.29 -9.86 3.00
#